data_AF-A0A954PRS8-F1
#
_entry.id   AF-A0A954PRS8-F1
#
_cell.length_a   1.000
_cell.length_b   1.000
_cell.length_c   1.000
_cell.angle_alpha   90.00
_cell.angle_beta   90.00
_cell.angle_gamma   90.00
#
_symmetry.space_group_name_H-M   'P 1'
#
loop_
_entity.id
_entity.type
_entity.pdbx_description
1 polymer ?
#
loop_
_entity_poly.entity_id
_entity_poly.type
_entity_poly.pdbx_seq_one_letter_code
_entity_poly.pdbx_strand_id
1 'polypeptide(L)'
;MKFPIFFAFAVLLAGWVAAHVPADEGATAIKPLLRAVDLAIGQSAEVTLCDGSQATIKLLAVEETRDSVMQAVRRAEVTVEVNGEQGQLVSATYHLPKTIGGVQVDC
;
A
#
# COMPACT_ATOMS: atom_id res chain seq x y z
N MET A 1 56.87 -44.12 -26.95
CA MET A 1 56.00 -43.54 -27.99
C MET A 1 55.75 -42.09 -27.63
N LYS A 2 56.07 -41.20 -28.57
CA LYS A 2 56.18 -39.74 -28.40
C LYS A 2 55.17 -39.14 -29.35
N PHE A 3 54.17 -38.44 -28.85
CA PHE A 3 53.28 -37.61 -29.67
C PHE A 3 53.14 -36.21 -29.06
N PRO A 4 53.11 -35.16 -29.89
CA PRO A 4 53.55 -33.84 -29.44
C PRO A 4 52.53 -32.72 -29.72
N ILE A 5 52.89 -31.53 -29.23
CA ILE A 5 52.55 -30.17 -29.72
C ILE A 5 51.12 -29.59 -29.54
N PHE A 6 51.16 -28.30 -29.20
CA PHE A 6 50.18 -27.23 -29.44
C PHE A 6 49.00 -27.17 -28.44
N PHE A 7 48.56 -26.03 -27.91
CA PHE A 7 48.63 -24.64 -28.34
C PHE A 7 48.51 -23.76 -27.08
N ALA A 8 49.32 -22.70 -27.01
CA ALA A 8 49.14 -21.63 -26.04
C ALA A 8 47.79 -20.93 -26.29
N PHE A 9 47.01 -20.72 -25.24
CA PHE A 9 45.93 -19.73 -25.23
C PHE A 9 46.01 -18.95 -23.93
N ALA A 10 46.86 -17.93 -23.92
CA ALA A 10 46.86 -16.89 -22.92
C ALA A 10 45.59 -16.04 -23.12
N VAL A 11 44.56 -16.28 -22.30
CA VAL A 11 43.38 -15.41 -22.25
C VAL A 11 43.70 -14.25 -21.31
N LEU A 12 44.06 -13.12 -21.91
CA LEU A 12 44.02 -11.80 -21.32
C LEU A 12 42.56 -11.45 -20.98
N LEU A 13 42.15 -11.67 -19.73
CA LEU A 13 40.92 -11.11 -19.16
C LEU A 13 41.28 -9.88 -18.32
N ALA A 14 41.81 -8.86 -18.99
CA ALA A 14 41.91 -7.53 -18.43
C ALA A 14 40.79 -6.68 -19.04
N GLY A 15 39.78 -6.34 -18.23
CA GLY A 15 38.83 -5.29 -18.58
C GLY A 15 37.38 -5.70 -18.38
N TRP A 16 36.85 -5.38 -17.20
CA TRP A 16 35.72 -4.47 -16.98
C TRP A 16 35.28 -4.68 -15.52
N VAL A 17 35.97 -4.01 -14.58
CA VAL A 17 35.36 -3.75 -13.28
C VAL A 17 34.42 -2.59 -13.52
N ALA A 18 33.15 -2.90 -13.79
CA ALA A 18 32.11 -1.90 -13.66
C ALA A 18 32.17 -1.40 -12.21
N ALA A 19 32.47 -0.13 -12.02
CA ALA A 19 32.28 0.51 -10.73
C ALA A 19 30.78 0.42 -10.41
N HIS A 20 30.39 -0.56 -9.61
CA HIS A 20 29.11 -0.51 -8.93
C HIS A 20 29.17 0.66 -7.96
N VAL A 21 28.63 1.80 -8.38
CA VAL A 21 28.20 2.82 -7.44
C VAL A 21 27.03 2.19 -6.68
N PRO A 22 27.18 1.85 -5.39
CA PRO A 22 26.04 1.38 -4.63
C PRO A 22 24.99 2.50 -4.65
N ALA A 23 23.74 2.14 -4.92
CA ALA A 23 22.64 3.05 -4.69
C ALA A 23 22.71 3.51 -3.23
N ASP A 24 22.48 4.79 -2.98
CA ASP A 24 22.39 5.33 -1.62
C ASP A 24 21.16 4.70 -0.93
N GLU A 25 21.38 3.59 -0.23
CA GLU A 25 20.38 2.91 0.62
C GLU A 25 20.08 3.73 1.90
N GLY A 26 20.57 4.97 2.01
CA GLY A 26 20.52 5.82 3.20
C GLY A 26 19.30 6.74 3.32
N ALA A 27 18.35 6.73 2.38
CA ALA A 27 17.13 7.54 2.53
C ALA A 27 16.24 6.95 3.64
N THR A 28 16.19 7.63 4.79
CA THR A 28 15.30 7.27 5.90
C THR A 28 13.85 7.31 5.42
N ALA A 29 13.16 6.18 5.49
CA ALA A 29 11.77 6.07 5.05
C ALA A 29 10.87 7.02 5.88
N ILE A 30 10.19 7.95 5.20
CA ILE A 30 9.22 8.84 5.84
C ILE A 30 8.02 8.00 6.27
N LYS A 31 7.73 7.96 7.58
CA LYS A 31 6.51 7.33 8.08
C LYS A 31 5.31 8.26 7.81
N PRO A 32 4.31 7.82 7.02
CA PRO A 32 3.16 8.67 6.71
C PRO A 32 2.30 8.94 7.96
N LEU A 33 1.57 10.05 7.95
CA LEU A 33 0.61 10.38 9.01
C LEU A 33 -0.63 9.47 8.96
N LEU A 34 -1.08 9.13 7.75
CA LEU A 34 -2.25 8.28 7.57
C LEU A 34 -1.98 6.82 7.97
N ARG A 35 -3.06 6.09 8.28
CA ARG A 35 -3.06 4.63 8.46
C ARG A 35 -4.12 4.07 7.51
N ALA A 36 -3.76 3.04 6.77
CA ALA A 36 -4.67 2.31 5.90
C ALA A 36 -4.95 0.93 6.50
N VAL A 37 -6.20 0.49 6.43
CA VAL A 37 -6.63 -0.86 6.81
C VAL A 37 -7.59 -1.38 5.77
N ASP A 38 -7.38 -2.62 5.36
CA ASP A 38 -8.31 -3.35 4.50
C ASP A 38 -9.17 -4.24 5.37
N LEU A 39 -10.49 -4.12 5.23
CA LEU A 39 -11.47 -4.84 6.04
C LEU A 39 -12.49 -5.54 5.14
N ALA A 40 -12.84 -6.77 5.49
CA ALA A 40 -14.07 -7.39 5.02
C ALA A 40 -15.28 -6.82 5.77
N ILE A 41 -16.48 -6.89 5.17
CA ILE A 41 -17.73 -6.51 5.86
C ILE A 41 -17.89 -7.36 7.13
N GLY A 42 -18.12 -6.69 8.26
CA GLY A 42 -18.20 -7.29 9.59
C GLY A 42 -16.86 -7.39 10.32
N GLN A 43 -15.72 -7.17 9.65
CA GLN A 43 -14.40 -7.23 10.26
C GLN A 43 -14.07 -5.94 11.02
N SER A 44 -13.34 -6.10 12.12
CA SER A 44 -12.75 -5.02 12.91
C SER A 44 -11.23 -5.05 12.89
N ALA A 45 -10.62 -3.88 13.04
CA ALA A 45 -9.19 -3.73 13.31
C ALA A 45 -8.95 -2.64 14.37
N GLU A 46 -7.89 -2.81 15.14
CA GLU A 46 -7.33 -1.78 16.00
C GLU A 46 -6.13 -1.14 15.31
N VAL A 47 -6.05 0.19 15.34
CA VAL A 47 -5.04 0.97 14.61
C VAL A 47 -4.41 1.98 15.55
N THR A 48 -3.08 2.00 15.60
CA THR A 48 -2.32 3.07 16.27
C THR A 48 -2.08 4.24 15.31
N LEU A 49 -2.61 5.41 15.66
CA LEU A 49 -2.53 6.63 14.86
C LEU A 49 -1.11 7.26 14.89
N CYS A 50 -0.93 8.38 14.20
CA CYS A 50 0.36 9.06 14.13
C CYS A 50 0.77 9.76 15.43
N ASP A 51 -0.19 10.12 16.27
CA ASP A 51 0.01 10.68 17.61
C ASP A 51 0.18 9.62 18.71
N GLY A 52 0.09 8.33 18.34
CA GLY A 52 0.18 7.21 19.28
C GLY A 52 -1.14 6.81 19.93
N SER A 53 -2.24 7.53 19.68
CA SER A 53 -3.57 7.11 20.13
C SER A 53 -4.05 5.85 19.40
N GLN A 54 -5.01 5.14 19.97
CA GLN A 54 -5.60 3.94 19.39
C GLN A 54 -7.02 4.22 18.88
N ALA A 55 -7.38 3.60 17.77
CA ALA A 55 -8.73 3.61 17.22
C ALA A 55 -9.18 2.18 16.89
N THR A 56 -10.42 1.83 17.23
CA THR A 56 -11.06 0.59 16.75
C THR A 56 -12.00 0.93 15.61
N ILE A 57 -11.82 0.26 14.47
CA ILE A 57 -12.59 0.49 13.25
C ILE A 57 -13.27 -0.80 12.85
N LYS A 58 -14.54 -0.74 12.43
CA LYS A 58 -15.28 -1.87 11.86
C LYS A 58 -15.96 -1.44 10.57
N LEU A 59 -15.84 -2.27 9.53
CA LEU A 59 -16.63 -2.10 8.32
C LEU A 59 -18.00 -2.75 8.52
N LEU A 60 -19.08 -1.98 8.42
CA LEU A 60 -20.44 -2.46 8.67
C LEU A 60 -21.18 -2.83 7.37
N ALA A 61 -21.06 -2.00 6.34
CA ALA A 61 -21.73 -2.21 5.06
C ALA A 61 -21.03 -1.47 3.92
N VAL A 62 -21.21 -1.97 2.71
CA VAL A 62 -20.86 -1.28 1.46
C VAL A 62 -22.05 -1.40 0.51
N GLU A 63 -22.57 -0.28 0.07
CA GLU A 63 -23.66 -0.20 -0.90
C GLU A 63 -23.19 0.49 -2.17
N GLU A 64 -23.28 -0.19 -3.31
CA GLU A 64 -22.80 0.33 -4.59
C GLU A 64 -23.96 0.70 -5.52
N THR A 65 -23.85 1.87 -6.13
CA THR A 65 -24.65 2.24 -7.30
C THR A 65 -23.82 1.97 -8.55
N ARG A 66 -24.35 1.13 -9.45
CA ARG A 66 -23.73 0.77 -10.73
C ARG A 66 -24.53 1.32 -11.91
N ASP A 67 -23.86 1.71 -12.98
CA ASP A 67 -24.57 2.15 -14.19
C ASP A 67 -25.18 0.98 -14.97
N SER A 68 -26.26 1.23 -15.71
CA SER A 68 -27.01 0.19 -16.41
C SER A 68 -26.33 -0.38 -17.66
N VAL A 69 -25.34 0.32 -18.22
CA VAL A 69 -24.76 -0.03 -19.53
C VAL A 69 -23.57 -0.97 -19.35
N MET A 70 -22.64 -0.60 -18.47
CA MET A 70 -21.37 -1.30 -18.24
C MET A 70 -21.24 -1.81 -16.82
N GLN A 71 -22.22 -1.59 -15.94
CA GLN A 71 -22.20 -2.04 -14.54
C GLN A 71 -21.00 -1.49 -13.75
N ALA A 72 -20.43 -0.36 -14.18
CA ALA A 72 -19.33 0.28 -13.46
C ALA A 72 -19.88 0.96 -12.20
N VAL A 73 -19.13 0.84 -11.10
CA VAL A 73 -19.46 1.51 -9.84
C VAL A 73 -19.36 3.03 -10.06
N ARG A 74 -20.47 3.73 -9.82
CA ARG A 74 -20.55 5.19 -9.90
C ARG A 74 -20.50 5.84 -8.52
N ARG A 75 -20.83 5.07 -7.49
CA ARG A 75 -20.81 5.50 -6.10
C ARG A 75 -20.81 4.28 -5.18
N ALA A 76 -20.00 4.31 -4.13
CA ALA A 76 -20.05 3.38 -3.02
C ALA A 76 -20.29 4.15 -1.72
N GLU A 77 -21.35 3.79 -0.99
CA GLU A 77 -21.59 4.26 0.38
C GLU A 77 -21.04 3.22 1.35
N VAL A 78 -20.07 3.61 2.15
CA VAL A 78 -19.38 2.75 3.12
C VAL A 78 -19.85 3.14 4.52
N THR A 79 -20.52 2.23 5.21
CA THR A 79 -20.90 2.43 6.61
C THR A 79 -19.83 1.82 7.50
N VAL A 80 -19.25 2.63 8.39
CA VAL A 80 -18.20 2.22 9.33
C VAL A 80 -18.62 2.55 10.76
N GLU A 81 -18.07 1.80 11.70
CA GLU A 81 -18.07 2.15 13.13
C GLU A 81 -16.64 2.47 13.53
N VAL A 82 -16.42 3.64 14.14
CA VAL A 82 -15.12 4.08 14.65
C VAL A 82 -15.29 4.42 16.12
N ASN A 83 -14.54 3.75 17.00
CA ASN A 83 -14.63 3.92 18.45
C ASN A 83 -16.07 3.84 19.00
N GLY A 84 -16.90 2.99 18.40
CA GLY A 84 -18.31 2.81 18.76
C GLY A 84 -19.28 3.82 18.14
N GLU A 85 -18.80 4.81 17.38
CA GLU A 85 -19.64 5.76 16.65
C GLU A 85 -19.77 5.35 15.17
N GLN A 86 -21.00 5.25 14.67
CA GLN A 86 -21.26 4.94 13.26
C GLN A 86 -21.24 6.19 12.39
N GLY A 87 -20.67 6.06 11.20
CA GLY A 87 -20.78 7.08 10.17
C GLY A 87 -20.62 6.50 8.77
N GLN A 88 -20.96 7.33 7.79
CA GLN A 88 -20.92 6.97 6.38
C GLN A 88 -19.81 7.74 5.65
N LEU A 89 -19.04 7.02 4.85
CA LEU A 89 -18.08 7.55 3.89
C LEU A 89 -18.59 7.27 2.47
N VAL A 90 -18.26 8.13 1.51
CA VAL A 90 -18.73 8.02 0.14
C VAL A 90 -17.51 7.97 -0.78
N SER A 91 -17.33 6.84 -1.46
CA SER A 91 -16.36 6.71 -2.53
C SER A 91 -17.05 6.99 -3.86
N ALA A 92 -16.82 8.18 -4.41
CA ALA A 92 -17.33 8.63 -5.70
C ALA A 92 -16.45 9.76 -6.26
N THR A 93 -16.93 10.99 -6.25
CA THR A 93 -16.10 12.19 -6.41
C THR A 93 -15.26 12.43 -5.15
N TYR A 94 -14.30 13.37 -5.21
CA TYR A 94 -13.52 13.74 -4.05
C TYR A 94 -14.39 14.27 -2.90
N HIS A 95 -14.24 13.67 -1.72
CA HIS A 95 -14.81 14.15 -0.46
C HIS A 95 -13.65 14.45 0.51
N LEU A 96 -13.83 15.46 1.37
CA LEU A 96 -12.88 15.72 2.44
C LEU A 96 -12.98 14.60 3.49
N PRO A 97 -11.86 14.20 4.13
CA PRO A 97 -11.89 13.29 5.26
C PRO A 97 -12.85 13.79 6.35
N LYS A 98 -13.64 12.87 6.90
CA LYS A 98 -14.68 13.15 7.89
C LYS A 98 -14.23 12.74 9.29
N THR A 99 -14.66 13.46 10.31
CA THR A 99 -14.46 13.03 11.70
C THR A 99 -15.59 12.09 12.11
N ILE A 100 -15.24 10.88 12.56
CA ILE A 100 -16.15 9.87 13.12
C ILE A 100 -15.47 9.27 14.34
N GLY A 101 -16.13 9.20 15.50
CA GLY A 101 -15.55 8.58 16.70
C GLY A 101 -14.28 9.26 17.20
N GLY A 102 -14.13 10.55 16.93
CA GLY A 102 -12.93 11.33 17.26
C GLY A 102 -11.74 11.13 16.32
N VAL A 103 -11.89 10.39 15.21
CA VAL A 103 -10.83 10.12 14.24
C VAL A 103 -11.20 10.69 12.86
N GLN A 104 -10.24 11.28 12.16
CA GLN A 104 -10.42 11.67 10.76
C GLN A 104 -10.24 10.45 9.84
N VAL A 105 -11.26 10.13 9.06
CA VAL A 105 -11.36 8.92 8.22
C VAL A 105 -11.81 9.24 6.80
N ASP A 106 -11.36 8.43 5.84
CA ASP A 106 -11.62 8.52 4.41
C ASP A 106 -11.67 7.12 3.76
N CYS A 107 -12.27 6.97 2.55
CA CYS A 107 -12.42 5.69 1.85
C CYS A 107 -12.26 5.75 0.32
#